data_AF-A0A561W7Y8-F1
#
_entry.id   AF-A0A561W7Y8-F1
#
_cell.length_a   1.000
_cell.length_b   1.000
_cell.length_c   1.000
_cell.angle_alpha   90.00
_cell.angle_beta   90.00
_cell.angle_gamma   90.00
#
_symmetry.space_group_name_H-M   'P 1'
#
loop_
_entity.id
_entity.type
_entity.pdbx_description
1 polymer ?
#
loop_
_entity_poly.entity_id
_entity_poly.type
_entity_poly.pdbx_seq_one_letter_code
_entity_poly.pdbx_strand_id
1 'polypeptide(L)'
;MADERTRYFRRLGRLRRSARRWSVLAGGLGGAAAVLTPYAGLGLPDAAWAGAAGSAVALAAWRWIDVRALAAQPAPPALDPAEAAARSRARLVAAVERLPVGPGVLAEVRRVRSRIALRGTSAGEQWARLDRAALTLAGMAPRLTGLAEPAVQEAAAADGSLRDLASRVASVERALRLAPADARAPLAEAHAVLTAQLEGGVAAYERLVVAAAGYLAEDARPETAHPAADRLTEATDLLHGVAGALAELRAVGTPLRAPTR
;
A
#
# COMPACT_ATOMS: atom_id res chain seq x y z
N MET A 1 -14.65 8.40 9.85
CA MET A 1 -15.53 9.58 9.63
C MET A 1 -14.76 10.85 9.99
N ALA A 2 -14.84 11.91 9.17
CA ALA A 2 -14.09 13.17 9.36
C ALA A 2 -14.55 13.95 10.61
N ASP A 3 -13.56 14.56 11.30
CA ASP A 3 -13.66 15.37 12.51
C ASP A 3 -14.67 16.53 12.35
N GLU A 4 -15.41 16.87 13.41
CA GLU A 4 -16.54 17.82 13.41
C GLU A 4 -16.09 19.21 12.96
N ARG A 5 -14.88 19.61 13.35
CA ARG A 5 -14.24 20.85 12.88
C ARG A 5 -14.03 20.84 11.37
N THR A 6 -13.54 19.74 10.79
CA THR A 6 -13.44 19.60 9.34
C THR A 6 -14.80 19.63 8.65
N ARG A 7 -15.86 19.07 9.25
CA ARG A 7 -17.21 19.13 8.68
C ARG A 7 -17.74 20.56 8.68
N TYR A 8 -17.53 21.30 9.77
CA TYR A 8 -17.88 22.71 9.89
C TYR A 8 -17.19 23.56 8.80
N PHE A 9 -15.87 23.47 8.67
CA PHE A 9 -15.12 24.24 7.65
C PHE A 9 -15.44 23.80 6.22
N ARG A 10 -15.69 22.50 5.98
CA ARG A 10 -16.17 22.03 4.66
C ARG A 10 -17.55 22.58 4.33
N ARG A 11 -18.47 22.62 5.29
CA ARG A 11 -19.82 23.17 5.12
C ARG A 11 -19.76 24.67 4.82
N LEU A 12 -18.94 25.41 5.57
CA LEU A 12 -18.69 26.83 5.34
C LEU A 12 -18.07 27.09 3.95
N GLY A 13 -17.09 26.28 3.54
CA GLY A 13 -16.47 26.37 2.22
C GLY A 13 -17.39 26.00 1.06
N ARG A 14 -18.36 25.08 1.27
CA ARG A 14 -19.40 24.77 0.27
C ARG A 14 -20.40 25.93 0.14
N LEU A 15 -20.87 26.49 1.26
CA LEU A 15 -21.80 27.62 1.25
C LEU A 15 -21.17 28.86 0.60
N ARG A 16 -19.90 29.18 0.90
CA ARG A 16 -19.16 30.27 0.25
C ARG A 16 -19.02 30.10 -1.27
N ARG A 17 -18.76 28.88 -1.75
CA ARG A 17 -18.69 28.59 -3.19
C ARG A 17 -20.04 28.72 -3.88
N SER A 18 -21.11 28.25 -3.22
CA SER A 18 -22.48 28.42 -3.71
C SER A 18 -22.86 29.90 -3.80
N ALA A 19 -22.60 30.67 -2.74
CA ALA A 19 -22.87 32.12 -2.73
C ALA A 19 -22.14 32.85 -3.87
N ARG A 20 -20.83 32.57 -4.08
CA ARG A 20 -20.07 33.14 -5.20
C ARG A 20 -20.64 32.78 -6.57
N ARG A 21 -21.04 31.52 -6.78
CA ARG A 21 -21.62 31.06 -8.05
C ARG A 21 -22.94 31.79 -8.36
N TRP A 22 -23.80 31.98 -7.36
CA TRP A 22 -25.05 32.72 -7.52
C TRP A 22 -24.83 34.22 -7.71
N SER A 23 -23.82 34.81 -7.06
CA SER A 23 -23.44 36.21 -7.33
C SER A 23 -22.96 36.42 -8.77
N VAL A 24 -22.20 35.48 -9.32
CA VAL A 24 -21.75 35.53 -10.74
C VAL A 24 -22.92 35.38 -11.70
N LEU A 25 -23.84 34.45 -11.43
CA LEU A 25 -25.06 34.29 -12.23
C LEU A 25 -25.95 35.54 -12.16
N ALA A 26 -26.10 36.14 -10.98
CA ALA A 26 -26.84 37.39 -10.80
C ALA A 26 -26.20 38.55 -11.58
N GLY A 27 -24.88 38.67 -11.55
CA GLY A 27 -24.15 39.68 -12.32
C GLY A 27 -24.26 39.46 -13.83
N GLY A 28 -24.15 38.22 -14.29
CA GLY A 28 -24.28 37.87 -15.71
C GLY A 28 -25.70 38.09 -16.24
N LEU A 29 -26.72 37.66 -15.49
CA LEU A 29 -28.12 37.84 -15.86
C LEU A 29 -28.57 39.30 -15.75
N GLY A 30 -28.11 40.02 -14.72
CA GLY A 30 -28.37 41.46 -14.59
C GLY A 30 -27.71 42.27 -15.71
N GLY A 31 -26.47 41.94 -16.07
CA GLY A 31 -25.79 42.55 -17.22
C GLY A 31 -26.46 42.23 -18.55
N ALA A 32 -26.88 40.98 -18.75
CA ALA A 32 -27.63 40.58 -19.94
C ALA A 32 -28.99 41.29 -20.02
N ALA A 33 -29.73 41.37 -18.92
CA ALA A 33 -31.00 42.11 -18.87
C ALA A 33 -30.80 43.60 -19.17
N ALA A 34 -29.70 44.21 -18.72
CA ALA A 34 -29.40 45.63 -18.99
C ALA A 34 -28.99 45.90 -20.45
N VAL A 35 -28.39 44.93 -21.14
CA VAL A 35 -27.94 45.07 -22.54
C VAL A 35 -29.01 44.65 -23.54
N LEU A 36 -29.80 43.61 -23.23
CA LEU A 36 -30.77 43.01 -24.15
C LEU A 36 -32.18 43.59 -24.04
N THR A 37 -32.50 44.38 -23.01
CA THR A 37 -33.79 45.10 -22.95
C THR A 37 -33.77 46.23 -23.99
N PRO A 38 -34.50 46.12 -25.11
CA PRO A 38 -34.48 47.16 -26.13
C PRO A 38 -35.26 48.37 -25.63
N TYR A 39 -34.80 49.57 -25.95
CA TYR A 39 -35.49 50.84 -25.67
C TYR A 39 -36.84 50.99 -26.42
N ALA A 40 -37.34 49.93 -27.07
CA ALA A 40 -38.46 49.93 -28.02
C ALA A 40 -39.77 49.31 -27.48
N GLY A 41 -39.86 48.99 -26.19
CA GLY A 41 -41.10 48.55 -25.52
C GLY A 41 -40.95 47.22 -24.79
N LEU A 42 -41.48 47.15 -23.56
CA LEU A 42 -41.40 46.00 -22.67
C LEU A 42 -42.22 44.81 -23.19
N GLY A 43 -41.54 43.76 -23.63
CA GLY A 43 -42.18 42.50 -24.02
C GLY A 43 -42.25 41.47 -22.89
N LEU A 44 -43.11 40.45 -23.03
CA LEU A 44 -43.06 39.22 -22.22
C LEU A 44 -41.65 38.61 -22.06
N PRO A 45 -40.76 38.59 -23.08
CA PRO A 45 -39.39 38.12 -22.90
C PRO A 45 -38.56 38.96 -21.92
N ASP A 46 -38.76 40.27 -21.84
CA ASP A 46 -38.02 41.14 -20.90
C ASP A 46 -38.44 40.89 -19.45
N ALA A 47 -39.74 40.64 -19.23
CA ALA A 47 -40.25 40.25 -17.92
C ALA A 47 -39.65 38.91 -17.45
N ALA A 48 -39.43 37.96 -18.37
CA ALA A 48 -38.79 36.69 -18.06
C ALA A 48 -37.31 36.87 -17.64
N TRP A 49 -36.55 37.72 -18.34
CA TRP A 49 -35.16 38.02 -17.99
C TRP A 49 -35.02 38.82 -16.70
N ALA A 50 -35.88 39.82 -16.48
CA ALA A 50 -35.91 40.58 -15.24
C ALA A 50 -36.29 39.70 -14.03
N GLY A 51 -37.24 38.78 -14.20
CA GLY A 51 -37.60 37.78 -13.18
C GLY A 51 -36.45 36.80 -12.89
N ALA A 52 -35.73 36.35 -13.92
CA ALA A 52 -34.55 35.50 -13.77
C ALA A 52 -33.40 36.23 -13.06
N ALA A 53 -33.15 37.50 -13.39
CA ALA A 53 -32.13 38.32 -12.73
C ALA A 53 -32.49 38.60 -11.26
N GLY A 54 -33.75 38.98 -10.99
CA GLY A 54 -34.23 39.24 -9.64
C GLY A 54 -34.17 38.01 -8.73
N SER A 55 -34.58 36.84 -9.25
CA SER A 55 -34.48 35.57 -8.50
C SER A 55 -33.03 35.14 -8.25
N ALA A 56 -32.12 35.36 -9.19
CA ALA A 56 -30.70 35.11 -8.99
C ALA A 56 -30.07 36.02 -7.92
N VAL A 57 -30.44 37.31 -7.90
CA VAL A 57 -30.00 38.28 -6.86
C VAL A 57 -30.52 37.88 -5.48
N ALA A 58 -31.81 37.53 -5.38
CA ALA A 58 -32.42 37.09 -4.12
C ALA A 58 -31.75 35.82 -3.58
N LEU A 59 -31.47 34.84 -4.43
CA LEU A 59 -30.75 33.62 -4.06
C LEU A 59 -29.31 33.91 -3.62
N ALA A 60 -28.62 34.84 -4.28
CA ALA A 60 -27.27 35.26 -3.88
C ALA A 60 -27.28 35.92 -2.48
N ALA A 61 -28.23 36.83 -2.23
CA ALA A 61 -28.38 37.49 -0.93
C ALA A 61 -28.70 36.48 0.18
N TRP A 62 -29.63 35.56 -0.06
CA TRP A 62 -29.99 34.53 0.92
C TRP A 62 -28.80 33.60 1.24
N ARG A 63 -28.01 33.21 0.22
CA ARG A 63 -26.82 32.38 0.45
C ARG A 63 -25.72 33.11 1.23
N TRP A 64 -25.62 34.42 1.09
CA TRP A 64 -24.71 35.21 1.93
C TRP A 64 -25.19 35.33 3.38
N ILE A 65 -26.51 35.41 3.60
CA ILE A 65 -27.11 35.35 4.94
C ILE A 65 -26.82 34.00 5.59
N ASP A 66 -27.00 32.89 4.87
CA ASP A 66 -26.68 31.53 5.37
C ASP A 66 -25.20 31.40 5.75
N VAL A 67 -24.29 31.97 4.95
CA VAL A 67 -22.84 31.98 5.25
C VAL A 67 -22.57 32.78 6.53
N ARG A 68 -23.20 33.95 6.70
CA ARG A 68 -23.04 34.78 7.89
C ARG A 68 -23.62 34.11 9.14
N ALA A 69 -24.79 33.48 9.03
CA ALA A 69 -25.42 32.76 10.11
C ALA A 69 -24.56 31.56 10.58
N LEU A 70 -23.97 30.80 9.65
CA LEU A 70 -23.07 29.70 10.01
C LEU A 70 -21.72 30.22 10.57
N ALA A 71 -21.23 31.35 10.07
CA ALA A 71 -20.00 31.98 10.57
C ALA A 71 -20.16 32.64 11.94
N ALA A 72 -21.38 33.04 12.30
CA ALA A 72 -21.71 33.57 13.62
C ALA A 72 -21.80 32.47 14.70
N GLN A 73 -21.92 31.19 14.30
CA GLN A 73 -21.83 30.09 15.24
C GLN A 73 -20.37 29.88 15.66
N PRO A 74 -20.09 29.73 16.97
CA PRO A 74 -18.73 29.51 17.45
C PRO A 74 -18.15 28.25 16.81
N ALA A 75 -16.94 28.37 16.27
CA ALA A 75 -16.27 27.24 15.61
C ALA A 75 -16.00 26.13 16.63
N PRO A 76 -16.21 24.85 16.28
CA PRO A 76 -15.92 23.73 17.17
C PRO A 76 -14.46 23.78 17.65
N PRO A 77 -14.19 23.53 18.95
CA PRO A 77 -12.84 23.55 19.49
C PRO A 77 -11.94 22.58 18.72
N ALA A 78 -10.67 22.93 18.56
CA ALA A 78 -9.70 22.02 17.96
C ALA A 78 -9.52 20.84 18.93
N LEU A 79 -9.76 19.62 18.45
CA LEU A 79 -9.35 18.44 19.19
C LEU A 79 -7.82 18.48 19.32
N ASP A 80 -7.33 18.21 20.54
CA ASP A 80 -5.91 18.06 20.80
C ASP A 80 -5.33 16.97 19.87
N PRO A 81 -4.21 17.24 19.15
CA PRO A 81 -3.55 16.24 18.32
C PRO A 81 -3.25 14.92 19.06
N ALA A 82 -2.99 14.97 20.38
CA ALA A 82 -2.77 13.77 21.19
C ALA A 82 -4.05 12.92 21.31
N GLU A 83 -5.20 13.56 21.53
CA GLU A 83 -6.48 12.85 21.60
C GLU A 83 -6.99 12.41 20.22
N ALA A 84 -6.68 13.15 19.16
CA ALA A 84 -6.97 12.73 17.79
C ALA A 84 -6.17 11.47 17.42
N ALA A 85 -4.88 11.43 17.80
CA ALA A 85 -4.04 10.26 17.65
C ALA A 85 -4.57 9.07 18.49
N ALA A 86 -4.96 9.30 19.75
CA ALA A 86 -5.53 8.28 20.62
C ALA A 86 -6.86 7.72 20.06
N ARG A 87 -7.77 8.57 19.58
CA ARG A 87 -9.03 8.13 18.95
C ARG A 87 -8.79 7.41 17.62
N SER A 88 -7.78 7.80 16.85
CA SER A 88 -7.41 7.09 15.63
C SER A 88 -6.84 5.70 15.94
N ARG A 89 -5.99 5.59 16.98
CA ARG A 89 -5.43 4.33 17.47
C ARG A 89 -6.53 3.42 18.02
N ALA A 90 -7.44 3.95 18.83
CA ALA A 90 -8.58 3.21 19.35
C ALA A 90 -9.52 2.71 18.23
N ARG A 91 -9.70 3.49 17.16
CA ARG A 91 -10.47 3.06 15.98
C ARG A 91 -9.76 2.01 15.15
N LEU A 92 -8.43 2.09 15.02
CA LEU A 92 -7.64 1.07 14.35
C LEU A 92 -7.69 -0.24 15.14
N VAL A 93 -7.56 -0.18 16.47
CA VAL A 93 -7.71 -1.34 17.35
C VAL A 93 -9.12 -1.92 17.25
N ALA A 94 -10.17 -1.09 17.38
CA ALA A 94 -11.56 -1.56 17.27
C ALA A 94 -11.93 -2.05 15.85
N ALA A 95 -11.28 -1.55 14.79
CA ALA A 95 -11.46 -2.06 13.43
C ALA A 95 -10.74 -3.40 13.25
N VAL A 96 -9.55 -3.56 13.82
CA VAL A 96 -8.80 -4.82 13.84
C VAL A 96 -9.55 -5.89 14.64
N GLU A 97 -10.12 -5.53 15.79
CA GLU A 97 -10.92 -6.43 16.64
C GLU A 97 -12.25 -6.85 16.00
N ARG A 98 -12.80 -6.03 15.08
CA ARG A 98 -14.08 -6.31 14.40
C ARG A 98 -13.93 -7.04 13.07
N LEU A 99 -12.71 -7.21 12.55
CA LEU A 99 -12.52 -8.06 11.39
C LEU A 99 -12.60 -9.52 11.83
N PRO A 100 -13.44 -10.36 11.19
CA PRO A 100 -13.24 -11.80 11.23
C PRO A 100 -11.96 -12.08 10.43
N VAL A 101 -10.83 -12.01 11.13
CA VAL A 101 -9.52 -12.15 10.53
C VAL A 101 -9.26 -13.63 10.25
N GLY A 102 -9.62 -14.06 9.05
CA GLY A 102 -9.05 -15.30 8.50
C GLY A 102 -7.55 -15.10 8.25
N PRO A 103 -6.69 -16.08 8.54
CA PRO A 103 -5.24 -15.99 8.33
C PRO A 103 -4.85 -15.57 6.89
N GLY A 104 -5.70 -15.88 5.90
CA GLY A 104 -5.48 -15.50 4.50
C GLY A 104 -5.59 -14.00 4.19
N VAL A 105 -6.47 -13.25 4.87
CA VAL A 105 -6.68 -11.81 4.57
C VAL A 105 -5.49 -10.97 5.05
N LEU A 106 -4.93 -11.30 6.23
CA LEU A 106 -3.71 -10.63 6.72
C LEU A 106 -2.50 -10.96 5.87
N ALA A 107 -2.38 -12.20 5.40
CA ALA A 107 -1.31 -12.60 4.50
C ALA A 107 -1.34 -11.78 3.20
N GLU A 108 -2.53 -11.59 2.62
CA GLU A 108 -2.67 -10.81 1.37
C GLU A 108 -2.43 -9.31 1.58
N VAL A 109 -2.92 -8.72 2.68
CA VAL A 109 -2.62 -7.32 3.02
C VAL A 109 -1.11 -7.12 3.25
N ARG A 110 -0.46 -8.05 3.95
CA ARG A 110 1.00 -8.03 4.14
C ARG A 110 1.72 -8.13 2.80
N ARG A 111 1.26 -8.99 1.91
CA ARG A 111 1.80 -9.19 0.55
C ARG A 111 1.69 -7.94 -0.30
N VAL A 112 0.53 -7.29 -0.33
CA VAL A 112 0.32 -6.00 -1.03
C VAL A 112 1.21 -4.92 -0.46
N ARG A 113 1.27 -4.80 0.87
CA ARG A 113 2.13 -3.82 1.55
C ARG A 113 3.61 -4.04 1.22
N SER A 114 4.09 -5.28 1.25
CA SER A 114 5.48 -5.61 0.89
C SER A 114 5.77 -5.28 -0.57
N ARG A 115 4.85 -5.60 -1.49
CA ARG A 115 5.00 -5.25 -2.91
C ARG A 115 5.09 -3.74 -3.13
N ILE A 116 4.31 -2.97 -2.39
CA ILE A 116 4.38 -1.49 -2.44
C ILE A 116 5.70 -0.99 -1.85
N ALA A 117 6.14 -1.55 -0.72
CA ALA A 117 7.37 -1.13 -0.02
C ALA A 117 8.65 -1.41 -0.83
N LEU A 118 8.63 -2.40 -1.71
CA LEU A 118 9.76 -2.79 -2.57
C LEU A 118 9.69 -2.17 -3.97
N ARG A 119 8.67 -1.35 -4.25
CA ARG A 119 8.49 -0.75 -5.56
C ARG A 119 9.60 0.28 -5.82
N GLY A 120 10.32 0.11 -6.93
CA GLY A 120 11.41 1.00 -7.31
C GLY A 120 12.72 0.74 -6.56
N THR A 121 12.87 -0.44 -5.95
CA THR A 121 14.14 -0.97 -5.43
C THR A 121 14.60 -2.18 -6.24
N SER A 122 15.91 -2.44 -6.23
CA SER A 122 16.56 -3.64 -6.81
C SER A 122 15.90 -4.97 -6.35
N ALA A 123 15.47 -5.05 -5.09
CA ALA A 123 14.80 -6.25 -4.54
C ALA A 123 13.40 -6.52 -5.11
N GLY A 124 12.80 -5.60 -5.86
CA GLY A 124 11.41 -5.70 -6.32
C GLY A 124 11.19 -6.83 -7.33
N GLU A 125 12.13 -7.01 -8.25
CA GLU A 125 12.09 -8.09 -9.25
C GLU A 125 12.26 -9.46 -8.58
N GLN A 126 13.26 -9.60 -7.71
CA GLN A 126 13.53 -10.86 -7.02
C GLN A 126 12.40 -11.26 -6.07
N TRP A 127 11.73 -10.28 -5.44
CA TRP A 127 10.50 -10.53 -4.69
C TRP A 127 9.38 -11.09 -5.56
N ALA A 128 9.16 -10.54 -6.76
CA ALA A 128 8.10 -11.01 -7.66
C ALA A 128 8.38 -12.44 -8.17
N ARG A 129 9.64 -12.77 -8.43
CA ARG A 129 10.08 -14.12 -8.78
C ARG A 129 9.84 -15.12 -7.65
N LEU A 130 10.30 -14.80 -6.44
CA LEU A 130 10.05 -15.59 -5.24
C LEU A 130 8.55 -15.81 -5.01
N ASP A 131 7.75 -14.75 -5.14
CA ASP A 131 6.30 -14.77 -4.95
C ASP A 131 5.59 -15.69 -5.95
N ARG A 132 6.09 -15.75 -7.19
CA ARG A 132 5.59 -16.67 -8.22
C ARG A 132 5.98 -18.11 -7.90
N ALA A 133 7.25 -18.35 -7.58
CA ALA A 133 7.76 -19.68 -7.24
C ALA A 133 7.06 -20.28 -6.01
N ALA A 134 6.85 -19.47 -4.96
CA ALA A 134 6.15 -19.89 -3.75
C ALA A 134 4.68 -20.25 -4.02
N LEU A 135 3.98 -19.49 -4.87
CA LEU A 135 2.61 -19.85 -5.29
C LEU A 135 2.59 -21.17 -6.07
N THR A 136 3.55 -21.39 -6.96
CA THR A 136 3.67 -22.64 -7.72
C THR A 136 3.89 -23.82 -6.78
N LEU A 137 4.82 -23.70 -5.83
CA LEU A 137 5.06 -24.73 -4.83
C LEU A 137 3.84 -24.99 -3.95
N ALA A 138 3.15 -23.94 -3.49
CA ALA A 138 1.93 -24.08 -2.69
C ALA A 138 0.82 -24.85 -3.43
N GLY A 139 0.71 -24.70 -4.75
CA GLY A 139 -0.22 -25.48 -5.58
C GLY A 139 0.17 -26.96 -5.75
N MET A 140 1.44 -27.30 -5.50
CA MET A 140 1.99 -28.66 -5.56
C MET A 140 2.08 -29.33 -4.19
N ALA A 141 2.23 -28.55 -3.11
CA ALA A 141 2.48 -29.02 -1.75
C ALA A 141 1.54 -30.13 -1.25
N PRO A 142 0.21 -30.10 -1.50
CA PRO A 142 -0.68 -31.18 -1.05
C PRO A 142 -0.39 -32.54 -1.70
N ARG A 143 0.34 -32.58 -2.82
CA ARG A 143 0.72 -33.78 -3.56
C ARG A 143 2.15 -34.23 -3.27
N LEU A 144 2.97 -33.37 -2.67
CA LEU A 144 4.36 -33.67 -2.30
C LEU A 144 4.37 -34.39 -0.95
N THR A 145 4.18 -35.71 -0.99
CA THR A 145 4.13 -36.58 0.20
C THR A 145 5.34 -37.51 0.27
N GLY A 146 5.53 -38.17 1.42
CA GLY A 146 6.62 -39.13 1.62
C GLY A 146 7.98 -38.43 1.62
N LEU A 147 8.86 -38.83 0.70
CA LEU A 147 10.23 -38.31 0.60
C LEU A 147 10.29 -36.81 0.27
N ALA A 148 9.23 -36.23 -0.30
CA ALA A 148 9.15 -34.83 -0.65
C ALA A 148 8.64 -33.90 0.48
N GLU A 149 8.14 -34.45 1.58
CA GLU A 149 7.59 -33.67 2.69
C GLU A 149 8.63 -32.73 3.36
N PRO A 150 9.89 -33.14 3.61
CA PRO A 150 10.91 -32.25 4.15
C PRO A 150 11.22 -31.07 3.23
N ALA A 151 11.15 -31.26 1.91
CA ALA A 151 11.39 -30.19 0.93
C ALA A 151 10.36 -29.06 1.04
N VAL A 152 9.10 -29.38 1.37
CA VAL A 152 8.04 -28.38 1.58
C VAL A 152 8.31 -27.55 2.84
N GLN A 153 8.75 -28.20 3.92
CA GLN A 153 9.08 -27.52 5.18
C GLN A 153 10.29 -26.60 5.01
N GLU A 154 11.35 -27.08 4.37
CA GLU A 154 12.56 -26.31 4.09
C GLU A 154 12.25 -25.11 3.18
N ALA A 155 11.43 -25.31 2.15
CA ALA A 155 10.97 -24.21 1.31
C ALA A 155 10.20 -23.14 2.11
N ALA A 156 9.35 -23.51 3.07
CA ALA A 156 8.65 -22.53 3.88
C ALA A 156 9.61 -21.69 4.75
N ALA A 157 10.64 -22.32 5.33
CA ALA A 157 11.66 -21.64 6.11
C ALA A 157 12.53 -20.69 5.25
N ALA A 158 12.90 -21.16 4.05
CA ALA A 158 13.66 -20.38 3.08
C ALA A 158 12.86 -19.18 2.54
N ASP A 159 11.58 -19.34 2.22
CA ASP A 159 10.71 -18.23 1.76
C ASP A 159 10.68 -17.10 2.80
N GLY A 160 10.49 -17.43 4.09
CA GLY A 160 10.55 -16.45 5.17
C GLY A 160 11.90 -15.72 5.24
N SER A 161 13.00 -16.45 5.12
CA SER A 161 14.36 -15.90 5.15
C SER A 161 14.68 -14.99 3.97
N LEU A 162 14.26 -15.37 2.75
CA LEU A 162 14.46 -14.57 1.54
C LEU A 162 13.61 -13.29 1.54
N ARG A 163 12.39 -13.35 2.09
CA ARG A 163 11.54 -12.16 2.25
C ARG A 163 12.12 -11.15 3.25
N ASP A 164 12.73 -11.64 4.33
CA ASP A 164 13.46 -10.77 5.27
C ASP A 164 14.67 -10.13 4.57
N LEU A 165 15.46 -10.91 3.83
CA LEU A 165 16.60 -10.41 3.06
C LEU A 165 16.20 -9.33 2.05
N ALA A 166 15.13 -9.54 1.28
CA ALA A 166 14.60 -8.54 0.35
C ALA A 166 14.22 -7.22 1.06
N SER A 167 13.64 -7.33 2.26
CA SER A 167 13.29 -6.16 3.08
C SER A 167 14.53 -5.41 3.58
N ARG A 168 15.61 -6.14 3.90
CA ARG A 168 16.92 -5.56 4.27
C ARG A 168 17.56 -4.85 3.08
N VAL A 169 17.64 -5.50 1.91
CA VAL A 169 18.18 -4.90 0.67
C VAL A 169 17.49 -3.57 0.38
N ALA A 170 16.15 -3.54 0.38
CA ALA A 170 15.40 -2.32 0.14
C ALA A 170 15.61 -1.24 1.21
N SER A 171 15.92 -1.63 2.44
CA SER A 171 16.21 -0.68 3.53
C SER A 171 17.61 -0.08 3.39
N VAL A 172 18.61 -0.89 3.02
CA VAL A 172 19.98 -0.42 2.72
C VAL A 172 19.97 0.48 1.48
N GLU A 173 19.23 0.11 0.43
CA GLU A 173 19.11 0.93 -0.77
C GLU A 173 18.47 2.29 -0.48
N ARG A 174 17.45 2.33 0.39
CA ARG A 174 16.86 3.59 0.87
C ARG A 174 17.84 4.41 1.72
N ALA A 175 18.62 3.75 2.57
CA ALA A 175 19.66 4.41 3.37
C ALA A 175 20.76 5.01 2.47
N LEU A 176 21.19 4.30 1.43
CA LEU A 176 22.16 4.76 0.44
C LEU A 176 21.76 6.07 -0.23
N ARG A 177 20.47 6.24 -0.56
CA ARG A 177 19.94 7.48 -1.14
C ARG A 177 20.07 8.68 -0.20
N LEU A 178 20.12 8.44 1.11
CA LEU A 178 20.25 9.47 2.15
C LEU A 178 21.67 9.58 2.72
N ALA A 179 22.56 8.64 2.40
CA ALA A 179 23.87 8.51 3.01
C ALA A 179 24.79 9.69 2.65
N PRO A 180 25.58 10.20 3.62
CA PRO A 180 26.65 11.16 3.37
C PRO A 180 27.79 10.49 2.56
N ALA A 181 28.65 11.30 1.95
CA ALA A 181 29.63 10.83 0.94
C ALA A 181 30.65 9.81 1.50
N ASP A 182 31.02 9.97 2.76
CA ASP A 182 31.91 9.08 3.53
C ASP A 182 31.30 7.70 3.80
N ALA A 183 29.99 7.62 4.05
CA ALA A 183 29.29 6.35 4.30
C ALA A 183 28.78 5.66 3.01
N ARG A 184 28.80 6.33 1.85
CA ARG A 184 28.23 5.80 0.60
C ARG A 184 28.97 4.57 0.08
N ALA A 185 30.30 4.61 0.03
CA ALA A 185 31.10 3.51 -0.51
C ALA A 185 30.90 2.19 0.25
N PRO A 186 31.05 2.13 1.59
CA PRO A 186 30.84 0.88 2.33
C PRO A 186 29.38 0.41 2.29
N LEU A 187 28.40 1.31 2.27
CA LEU A 187 26.99 0.93 2.13
C LEU A 187 26.67 0.38 0.73
N ALA A 188 27.34 0.87 -0.31
CA ALA A 188 27.12 0.42 -1.68
C ALA A 188 27.66 -0.99 -1.88
N GLU A 189 28.83 -1.28 -1.29
CA GLU A 189 29.40 -2.63 -1.26
C GLU A 189 28.48 -3.60 -0.50
N ALA A 190 28.01 -3.22 0.69
CA ALA A 190 27.05 -4.02 1.45
C ALA A 190 25.75 -4.26 0.67
N HIS A 191 25.22 -3.24 -0.03
CA HIS A 191 24.04 -3.37 -0.88
C HIS A 191 24.28 -4.36 -2.03
N ALA A 192 25.43 -4.31 -2.69
CA ALA A 192 25.79 -5.23 -3.76
C ALA A 192 25.85 -6.68 -3.26
N VAL A 193 26.51 -6.93 -2.12
CA VAL A 193 26.60 -8.27 -1.51
C VAL A 193 25.20 -8.81 -1.16
N LEU A 194 24.37 -8.02 -0.49
CA LEU A 194 23.02 -8.44 -0.10
C LEU A 194 22.13 -8.71 -1.33
N THR A 195 22.30 -7.95 -2.40
CA THR A 195 21.56 -8.14 -3.66
C THR A 195 21.97 -9.45 -4.33
N ALA A 196 23.28 -9.72 -4.44
CA ALA A 196 23.78 -10.97 -5.01
C ALA A 196 23.33 -12.20 -4.21
N GLN A 197 23.30 -12.10 -2.88
CA GLN A 197 22.78 -13.16 -2.00
C GLN A 197 21.28 -13.40 -2.22
N LEU A 198 20.49 -12.34 -2.37
CA LEU A 198 19.06 -12.45 -2.66
C LEU A 198 18.82 -13.13 -4.01
N GLU A 199 19.57 -12.75 -5.03
CA GLU A 199 19.49 -13.36 -6.36
C GLU A 199 19.85 -14.84 -6.34
N GLY A 200 20.96 -15.20 -5.70
CA GLY A 200 21.38 -16.59 -5.54
C GLY A 200 20.36 -17.43 -4.77
N GLY A 201 19.79 -16.89 -3.71
CA GLY A 201 18.78 -17.58 -2.90
C GLY A 201 17.43 -17.75 -3.59
N VAL A 202 16.97 -16.75 -4.34
CA VAL A 202 15.76 -16.88 -5.17
C VAL A 202 15.98 -17.91 -6.28
N ALA A 203 17.16 -17.92 -6.92
CA ALA A 203 17.49 -18.94 -7.92
C ALA A 203 17.55 -20.36 -7.33
N ALA A 204 18.07 -20.52 -6.10
CA ALA A 204 18.04 -21.79 -5.38
C ALA A 204 16.61 -22.26 -5.10
N TYR A 205 15.75 -21.35 -4.63
CA TYR A 205 14.34 -21.64 -4.39
C TYR A 205 13.63 -22.07 -5.67
N GLU A 206 13.83 -21.37 -6.78
CA GLU A 206 13.26 -21.72 -8.09
C GLU A 206 13.71 -23.12 -8.55
N ARG A 207 14.99 -23.47 -8.36
CA ARG A 207 15.49 -24.83 -8.66
C ARG A 207 14.79 -25.90 -7.83
N LEU A 208 14.53 -25.64 -6.54
CA LEU A 208 13.76 -26.56 -5.71
C LEU A 208 12.34 -26.76 -6.26
N VAL A 209 11.66 -25.68 -6.64
CA VAL A 209 10.30 -25.76 -7.21
C VAL A 209 10.29 -26.56 -8.51
N VAL A 210 11.30 -26.39 -9.37
CA VAL A 210 11.45 -27.18 -10.60
C VAL A 210 11.71 -28.65 -10.28
N ALA A 211 12.58 -28.96 -9.32
CA ALA A 211 12.84 -30.33 -8.89
C ALA A 211 11.59 -31.01 -8.31
N ALA A 212 10.82 -30.28 -7.50
CA ALA A 212 9.56 -30.76 -6.93
C ALA A 212 8.51 -31.05 -8.02
N ALA A 213 8.42 -30.20 -9.05
CA ALA A 213 7.57 -30.46 -10.21
C ALA A 213 8.02 -31.70 -10.99
N GLY A 214 9.33 -31.90 -11.16
CA GLY A 214 9.91 -33.09 -11.77
C GLY A 214 9.59 -34.37 -10.99
N TYR A 215 9.71 -34.31 -9.67
CA TYR A 215 9.34 -35.42 -8.77
C TYR A 215 7.87 -35.81 -8.93
N LEU A 216 6.95 -34.84 -8.96
CA LEU A 216 5.52 -35.11 -9.20
C LEU A 216 5.22 -35.67 -10.59
N ALA A 217 5.99 -35.28 -11.60
CA ALA A 217 5.82 -35.79 -12.96
C ALA A 217 6.28 -37.25 -13.10
N GLU A 218 7.33 -37.64 -12.36
CA GLU A 218 7.84 -39.02 -12.32
C GLU A 218 7.02 -39.94 -11.40
N ASP A 219 6.45 -39.42 -10.30
CA ASP A 219 5.53 -40.19 -9.42
C ASP A 219 4.28 -40.70 -10.17
N ALA A 220 3.91 -40.05 -11.29
CA ALA A 220 2.86 -40.51 -12.20
C ALA A 220 3.29 -41.66 -13.14
N ARG A 221 4.58 -42.05 -13.15
CA ARG A 221 5.18 -43.08 -14.03
C ARG A 221 6.07 -44.04 -13.21
N PRO A 222 5.50 -45.12 -12.65
CA PRO A 222 6.17 -45.95 -11.64
C PRO A 222 7.29 -46.89 -12.16
N GLU A 223 7.75 -46.75 -13.40
CA GLU A 223 8.75 -47.65 -13.98
C GLU A 223 10.05 -46.90 -14.32
N THR A 224 11.14 -47.32 -13.65
CA THR A 224 12.56 -46.92 -13.76
C THR A 224 13.02 -45.76 -12.87
N ALA A 225 13.97 -46.09 -11.96
CA ALA A 225 14.92 -45.25 -11.20
C ALA A 225 14.42 -43.90 -10.63
N HIS A 226 15.01 -43.41 -9.53
CA HIS A 226 14.51 -42.20 -8.86
C HIS A 226 15.36 -40.93 -9.11
N PRO A 227 15.77 -40.59 -10.35
CA PRO A 227 16.64 -39.43 -10.58
C PRO A 227 15.93 -38.11 -10.21
N ALA A 228 14.59 -38.02 -10.26
CA ALA A 228 13.90 -36.84 -9.74
C ALA A 228 13.89 -36.74 -8.22
N ALA A 229 13.90 -37.87 -7.49
CA ALA A 229 14.02 -37.84 -6.03
C ALA A 229 15.42 -37.35 -5.62
N ASP A 230 16.48 -37.86 -6.25
CA ASP A 230 17.85 -37.42 -5.99
C ASP A 230 18.03 -35.91 -6.28
N ARG A 231 17.48 -35.42 -7.40
CA ARG A 231 17.49 -33.98 -7.72
C ARG A 231 16.69 -33.13 -6.74
N LEU A 232 15.57 -33.65 -6.23
CA LEU A 232 14.77 -32.96 -5.21
C LEU A 232 15.54 -32.86 -3.90
N THR A 233 16.20 -33.94 -3.47
CA THR A 233 17.07 -33.96 -2.30
C THR A 233 18.22 -32.97 -2.46
N GLU A 234 18.96 -33.02 -3.58
CA GLU A 234 20.07 -32.09 -3.85
C GLU A 234 19.61 -30.61 -3.83
N ALA A 235 18.46 -30.32 -4.45
CA ALA A 235 17.91 -28.97 -4.46
C ALA A 235 17.47 -28.52 -3.05
N THR A 236 16.99 -29.44 -2.23
CA THR A 236 16.60 -29.18 -0.83
C THR A 236 17.84 -28.90 0.01
N ASP A 237 18.89 -29.72 -0.12
CA ASP A 237 20.16 -29.55 0.60
C ASP A 237 20.85 -28.23 0.22
N LEU A 238 20.83 -27.88 -1.07
CA LEU A 238 21.33 -26.59 -1.54
C LEU A 238 20.54 -25.44 -0.92
N LEU A 239 19.20 -25.52 -0.89
CA LEU A 239 18.37 -24.48 -0.30
C LEU A 239 18.61 -24.35 1.20
N HIS A 240 18.77 -25.48 1.89
CA HIS A 240 19.11 -25.54 3.30
C HIS A 240 20.45 -24.87 3.57
N GLY A 241 21.49 -25.15 2.76
CA GLY A 241 22.79 -24.49 2.86
C GLY A 241 22.70 -22.97 2.68
N VAL A 242 21.90 -22.49 1.72
CA VAL A 242 21.65 -21.06 1.54
C VAL A 242 20.91 -20.46 2.73
N ALA A 243 19.86 -21.13 3.23
CA ALA A 243 19.10 -20.66 4.37
C ALA A 243 19.97 -20.58 5.64
N GLY A 244 20.85 -21.56 5.86
CA GLY A 244 21.85 -21.58 6.91
C GLY A 244 22.81 -20.39 6.81
N ALA A 245 23.41 -20.15 5.64
CA ALA A 245 24.29 -19.00 5.43
C ALA A 245 23.57 -17.66 5.68
N LEU A 246 22.31 -17.52 5.26
CA LEU A 246 21.50 -16.33 5.53
C LEU A 246 21.14 -16.15 7.01
N ALA A 247 21.03 -17.25 7.76
CA ALA A 247 20.78 -17.22 9.20
C ALA A 247 22.04 -16.80 9.98
N GLU A 248 23.21 -17.30 9.59
CA GLU A 248 24.50 -16.91 10.18
C GLU A 248 24.79 -15.42 10.00
N LEU A 249 24.59 -14.89 8.78
CA LEU A 249 24.72 -13.45 8.50
C LEU A 249 23.77 -12.60 9.35
N ARG A 250 22.60 -13.15 9.68
CA ARG A 250 21.64 -12.53 10.59
C ARG A 250 22.16 -12.48 12.03
N ALA A 251 22.76 -13.57 12.49
CA ALA A 251 23.29 -13.69 13.85
C ALA A 251 24.47 -12.72 14.07
N VAL A 252 25.37 -12.59 13.09
CA VAL A 252 26.52 -11.67 13.16
C VAL A 252 26.10 -10.20 13.31
N GLY A 253 24.95 -9.81 12.75
CA GLY A 253 24.42 -8.44 12.82
C GLY A 253 23.58 -8.09 14.06
N THR A 254 23.42 -9.02 15.01
CA THR A 254 22.60 -8.78 16.22
C THR A 254 23.52 -8.33 17.37
N PRO A 255 23.58 -7.03 17.73
CA PRO A 255 24.33 -6.62 18.91
C PRO A 255 23.70 -7.28 20.14
N LEU A 256 24.53 -7.98 20.92
CA LEU A 256 24.17 -8.56 22.22
C LEU A 256 23.40 -7.51 23.04
N ARG A 257 22.12 -7.78 23.30
CA ARG A 257 21.34 -7.02 24.28
C ARG A 257 22.10 -7.10 25.61
N ALA A 258 22.70 -5.98 26.02
CA ALA A 258 23.25 -5.87 27.36
C ALA A 258 22.12 -6.14 28.37
N PRO A 259 22.34 -7.02 29.38
CA PRO A 259 21.33 -7.27 30.40
C PRO A 259 21.10 -5.97 31.17
N THR A 260 19.87 -5.45 31.08
CA THR A 260 19.38 -4.41 31.97
C THR A 260 19.30 -4.99 33.37
N ARG A 261 20.20 -4.53 34.25
CA ARG A 261 20.10 -4.70 35.70
C ARG A 261 18.91 -3.92 36.24
#